data_AF-A0A0L0UIB5-F1
#
_entry.id   AF-A0A0L0UIB5-F1
#
_cell.length_a   1.000
_cell.length_b   1.000
_cell.length_c   1.000
_cell.angle_alpha   90.00
_cell.angle_beta   90.00
_cell.angle_gamma   90.00
#
_symmetry.space_group_name_H-M   'P 1'
#
loop_
_entity.id
_entity.type
_entity.pdbx_description
1 polymer ?
#
loop_
_entity_poly.entity_id
_entity_poly.type
_entity_poly.pdbx_seq_one_letter_code
_entity_poly.pdbx_strand_id
1 'polypeptide(L)'
;PNLTIDEMGEKADLWEKLQSELLPSIRNQITALLTSLDLHDLEKHPSPDLDATLEILSNFDRTLETIVASTVSFALRSPLPDEQHDHRLKNLKSFRSSQLRLKIKSLIHSQIYSLFECCEELLTWC
;
A
#
# COMPACT_ATOMS: atom_id res chain seq x y z
N PRO A 1 18.20 -22.50 -8.44
CA PRO A 1 17.49 -23.60 -7.73
C PRO A 1 16.02 -23.62 -8.14
N ASN A 2 15.44 -24.80 -8.36
CA ASN A 2 14.05 -24.91 -8.80
C ASN A 2 13.14 -24.87 -7.56
N LEU A 3 12.78 -23.66 -7.12
CA LEU A 3 11.99 -23.44 -5.91
C LEU A 3 10.58 -24.00 -6.06
N THR A 4 10.10 -24.62 -5.00
CA THR A 4 8.72 -25.10 -4.84
C THR A 4 7.85 -24.03 -4.19
N ILE A 5 6.53 -24.22 -4.27
CA ILE A 5 5.57 -23.33 -3.56
C ILE A 5 5.80 -23.40 -2.05
N ASP A 6 6.11 -24.59 -1.51
CA ASP A 6 6.32 -24.80 -0.08
C ASP A 6 7.56 -24.06 0.43
N GLU A 7 8.63 -24.01 -0.36
CA GLU A 7 9.83 -23.18 -0.08
C GLU A 7 9.56 -21.67 -0.17
N MET A 8 8.42 -21.28 -0.72
CA MET A 8 7.97 -19.89 -0.86
C MET A 8 6.81 -19.56 0.09
N GLY A 9 6.54 -20.39 1.10
CA GLY A 9 5.41 -20.24 2.04
C GLY A 9 5.29 -18.85 2.65
N GLU A 10 6.36 -18.33 3.24
CA GLU A 10 6.35 -16.98 3.83
C GLU A 10 5.97 -15.88 2.83
N LYS A 11 6.36 -16.05 1.56
CA LYS A 11 6.03 -15.10 0.49
C LYS A 11 4.58 -15.25 0.02
N ALA A 12 4.03 -16.46 0.08
CA ALA A 12 2.62 -16.70 -0.17
C ALA A 12 1.77 -16.00 0.91
N ASP A 13 2.15 -16.13 2.18
CA ASP A 13 1.46 -15.49 3.30
C ASP A 13 1.52 -13.95 3.19
N LEU A 14 2.68 -13.41 2.83
CA LEU A 14 2.84 -11.96 2.57
C LEU A 14 1.98 -11.49 1.40
N TRP A 15 1.90 -12.29 0.32
CA TRP A 15 1.03 -11.99 -0.81
C TRP A 15 -0.44 -11.95 -0.39
N GLU A 16 -0.87 -12.96 0.37
CA GLU A 16 -2.24 -13.04 0.87
C GLU A 16 -2.57 -11.84 1.75
N LYS A 17 -1.71 -11.54 2.73
CA LYS A 17 -1.86 -10.38 3.62
C LYS A 17 -1.92 -9.05 2.87
N LEU A 18 -1.06 -8.87 1.85
CA LEU A 18 -1.11 -7.68 0.99
C LEU A 18 -2.48 -7.55 0.31
N GLN A 19 -3.00 -8.65 -0.22
CA GLN A 19 -4.23 -8.67 -1.00
C GLN A 19 -5.50 -8.56 -0.15
N SER A 20 -5.59 -9.27 0.98
CA SER A 20 -6.81 -9.41 1.78
C SER A 20 -6.94 -8.35 2.86
N GLU A 21 -5.82 -7.82 3.37
CA GLU A 21 -5.81 -6.93 4.53
C GLU A 21 -5.25 -5.55 4.18
N LEU A 22 -3.99 -5.48 3.74
CA LEU A 22 -3.25 -4.23 3.69
C LEU A 22 -3.77 -3.28 2.59
N LEU A 23 -3.88 -3.76 1.35
CA LEU A 23 -4.37 -2.95 0.22
C LEU A 23 -5.83 -2.50 0.42
N PRO A 24 -6.76 -3.36 0.88
CA PRO A 24 -8.10 -2.90 1.25
C PRO A 24 -8.09 -1.84 2.37
N SER A 25 -7.19 -1.95 3.35
CA SER A 25 -7.12 -0.96 4.43
C SER A 25 -6.71 0.43 3.93
N ILE A 26 -5.89 0.55 2.88
CA ILE A 26 -5.56 1.85 2.27
C ILE A 26 -6.83 2.59 1.87
N ARG A 27 -7.76 1.88 1.21
CA ARG A 27 -9.02 2.48 0.76
C ARG A 27 -9.82 3.02 1.95
N ASN A 28 -9.95 2.22 3.01
CA ASN A 28 -10.70 2.62 4.20
C ASN A 28 -10.06 3.83 4.89
N GLN A 29 -8.72 3.86 4.98
CA GLN A 29 -7.98 4.96 5.60
C GLN A 29 -8.06 6.25 4.77
N ILE A 30 -8.02 6.16 3.43
CA ILE A 30 -8.29 7.32 2.55
C ILE A 30 -9.71 7.85 2.77
N THR A 31 -10.71 6.97 2.82
CA THR A 31 -12.10 7.40 3.10
C THR A 31 -12.23 8.06 4.47
N ALA A 32 -11.58 7.51 5.50
CA ALA A 32 -11.55 8.10 6.83
C ALA A 32 -10.88 9.48 6.82
N LEU A 33 -9.74 9.63 6.13
CA LEU A 33 -9.02 10.90 5.99
C LEU A 33 -9.87 11.98 5.31
N LEU A 34 -10.52 11.64 4.20
CA LEU A 34 -11.43 12.58 3.51
C LEU A 34 -12.60 13.00 4.41
N THR A 35 -13.05 12.09 5.28
CA THR A 35 -14.12 12.38 6.24
C THR A 35 -13.64 13.29 7.36
N SER A 36 -12.46 13.03 7.94
CA SER A 36 -11.91 13.85 9.04
C SER A 36 -11.53 15.25 8.57
N LEU A 37 -11.17 15.40 7.30
CA LEU A 37 -10.90 16.70 6.67
C LEU A 37 -12.18 17.43 6.19
N ASP A 38 -13.36 16.82 6.34
CA ASP A 38 -14.65 17.37 5.88
C ASP A 38 -14.68 17.69 4.36
N LEU A 39 -14.07 16.82 3.55
CA LEU A 39 -13.91 17.02 2.10
C LEU A 39 -15.01 16.38 1.24
N HIS A 40 -16.13 15.96 1.86
CA HIS A 40 -17.25 15.36 1.15
C HIS A 40 -18.15 16.42 0.46
N ASP A 41 -18.13 17.66 0.93
CA ASP A 41 -18.95 18.77 0.43
C ASP A 41 -18.10 20.03 0.24
N LEU A 42 -17.44 20.12 -0.92
CA LEU A 42 -16.55 21.25 -1.27
C LEU A 42 -17.28 22.59 -1.44
N GLU A 43 -18.63 22.60 -1.44
CA GLU A 43 -19.41 23.84 -1.47
C GLU A 43 -19.43 24.55 -0.11
N LYS A 44 -19.07 23.84 0.97
CA LYS A 44 -18.90 24.40 2.31
C LYS A 44 -17.44 24.61 2.63
N HIS A 45 -17.16 25.58 3.49
CA HIS A 45 -15.84 25.71 4.10
C HIS A 45 -15.57 24.47 4.95
N PRO A 46 -14.55 23.65 4.63
CA PRO A 46 -14.24 22.45 5.40
C PRO A 46 -13.91 22.80 6.85
N SER A 47 -14.42 22.01 7.79
CA SER A 47 -14.08 22.12 9.21
C SER A 47 -13.37 20.85 9.69
N PRO A 48 -12.05 20.73 9.46
CA PRO A 48 -11.32 19.49 9.74
C PRO A 48 -11.26 19.18 11.25
N ASP A 49 -11.44 17.91 11.59
CA ASP A 49 -11.10 17.36 12.91
C ASP A 49 -9.61 17.01 12.92
N LEU A 50 -8.80 17.92 13.47
CA LEU A 50 -7.34 17.80 13.45
C LEU A 50 -6.84 16.62 14.27
N ASP A 51 -7.46 16.32 15.42
CA ASP A 51 -7.05 15.21 16.28
C ASP A 51 -7.32 13.86 15.59
N ALA A 52 -8.52 13.70 15.02
CA ALA A 52 -8.86 12.51 14.24
C ALA A 52 -7.98 12.38 12.99
N THR A 53 -7.72 13.49 12.30
CA THR A 53 -6.86 13.53 11.11
C THR A 53 -5.44 13.08 11.43
N LEU A 54 -4.85 13.55 12.52
CA LEU A 54 -3.51 13.15 12.96
C LEU A 54 -3.44 11.66 13.29
N GLU A 55 -4.45 11.11 13.97
CA GLU A 55 -4.51 9.68 14.26
C GLU A 55 -4.61 8.83 12.98
N ILE A 56 -5.48 9.24 12.05
CA ILE A 56 -5.64 8.57 10.76
C ILE A 56 -4.33 8.60 9.96
N LEU A 57 -3.66 9.74 9.87
CA LEU A 57 -2.38 9.87 9.17
C LEU A 57 -1.29 8.99 9.80
N SER A 58 -1.22 8.91 11.14
CA SER A 58 -0.26 8.04 11.83
C SER A 58 -0.49 6.55 11.53
N ASN A 59 -1.77 6.12 11.53
CA ASN A 59 -2.12 4.75 11.18
C ASN A 59 -1.85 4.46 9.69
N PHE A 60 -2.06 5.45 8.84
CA PHE A 60 -1.86 5.34 7.41
C PHE A 60 -0.37 5.21 7.06
N ASP A 61 0.50 6.01 7.69
CA ASP A 61 1.95 5.88 7.56
C ASP A 61 2.44 4.47 7.92
N ARG A 62 2.05 3.94 9.10
CA ARG A 62 2.37 2.56 9.53
C ARG A 62 1.90 1.50 8.53
N THR A 63 0.74 1.71 7.93
CA THR A 63 0.19 0.81 6.90
C THR A 63 1.07 0.83 5.65
N LEU A 64 1.47 2.01 5.19
CA LEU A 64 2.34 2.17 4.02
C LEU A 64 3.73 1.59 4.26
N GLU A 65 4.33 1.83 5.43
CA GLU A 65 5.58 1.19 5.83
C GLU A 65 5.47 -0.33 5.78
N THR A 66 4.39 -0.89 6.33
CA THR A 66 4.14 -2.34 6.33
C THR A 66 4.00 -2.88 4.90
N ILE A 67 3.31 -2.16 4.02
CA ILE A 67 3.15 -2.53 2.61
C ILE A 67 4.49 -2.50 1.88
N VAL A 68 5.29 -1.44 2.07
CA VAL A 68 6.62 -1.33 1.47
C VAL A 68 7.52 -2.46 1.96
N ALA A 69 7.58 -2.69 3.27
CA ALA A 69 8.39 -3.77 3.86
C ALA A 69 7.97 -5.15 3.34
N SER A 70 6.66 -5.42 3.31
CA SER A 70 6.10 -6.68 2.79
C SER A 70 6.43 -6.86 1.31
N THR A 71 6.33 -5.80 0.52
CA THR A 71 6.65 -5.83 -0.92
C THR A 71 8.14 -6.06 -1.18
N VAL A 72 9.02 -5.43 -0.39
CA VAL A 72 10.47 -5.66 -0.49
C VAL A 72 10.81 -7.10 -0.07
N SER A 73 10.27 -7.56 1.05
CA SER A 73 10.47 -8.95 1.50
C SER A 73 9.99 -9.95 0.46
N PHE A 74 8.81 -9.71 -0.12
CA PHE A 74 8.20 -10.55 -1.14
C PHE A 74 8.97 -10.55 -2.47
N ALA A 75 9.32 -9.39 -3.01
CA ALA A 75 9.84 -9.27 -4.37
C ALA A 75 11.38 -9.25 -4.49
N LEU A 76 12.11 -9.00 -3.40
CA LEU A 76 13.57 -8.79 -3.46
C LEU A 76 14.37 -9.70 -2.53
N ARG A 77 13.77 -10.18 -1.43
CA ARG A 77 14.49 -11.03 -0.49
C ARG A 77 14.57 -12.47 -1.00
N SER A 78 15.71 -13.13 -0.81
CA SER A 78 15.85 -14.56 -1.08
C SER A 78 14.93 -15.39 -0.18
N PRO A 79 14.46 -16.58 -0.65
CA PRO A 79 14.74 -17.16 -1.96
C PRO A 79 13.99 -16.45 -3.09
N LEU A 80 14.63 -16.22 -4.25
CA LEU A 80 13.99 -15.57 -5.41
C LEU A 80 13.64 -16.61 -6.47
N PRO A 81 12.46 -16.49 -7.13
CA PRO A 81 12.11 -17.34 -8.26
C PRO A 81 13.17 -17.30 -9.36
N ASP A 82 13.41 -18.44 -9.98
CA ASP A 82 14.18 -18.50 -11.22
C ASP A 82 13.39 -17.84 -12.35
N GLU A 83 13.95 -16.82 -13.00
CA GLU A 83 13.24 -16.03 -14.01
C GLU A 83 12.76 -16.86 -15.21
N GLN A 84 13.44 -17.96 -15.53
CA GLN A 84 13.12 -18.81 -16.68
C GLN A 84 12.31 -20.05 -16.30
N HIS A 85 12.32 -20.44 -15.02
CA HIS A 85 11.76 -21.72 -14.56
C HIS A 85 10.73 -21.59 -13.43
N ASP A 86 10.11 -20.43 -13.20
CA ASP A 86 9.12 -20.18 -12.13
C ASP A 86 7.68 -20.60 -12.42
N HIS A 87 7.42 -21.32 -13.52
CA HIS A 87 6.07 -21.57 -14.04
C HIS A 87 5.07 -22.11 -13.00
N ARG A 88 5.55 -22.88 -12.01
CA ARG A 88 4.74 -23.49 -10.95
C ARG A 88 4.36 -22.53 -9.82
N LEU A 89 5.04 -21.40 -9.68
CA LEU A 89 4.92 -20.49 -8.53
C LEU A 89 3.68 -19.55 -8.61
N LYS A 90 2.83 -19.67 -9.64
CA LYS A 90 1.56 -18.95 -9.79
C LYS A 90 1.69 -17.43 -9.59
N ASN A 91 1.26 -16.89 -8.45
CA ASN A 91 1.33 -15.44 -8.14
C ASN A 91 2.73 -15.00 -7.73
N LEU A 92 3.56 -15.92 -7.26
CA LEU A 92 4.92 -15.67 -6.77
C LEU A 92 5.96 -15.75 -7.90
N LYS A 93 5.53 -15.74 -9.17
CA LYS A 93 6.44 -15.62 -10.32
C LYS A 93 7.28 -14.36 -10.23
N SER A 94 8.52 -14.39 -10.70
CA SER A 94 9.44 -13.25 -10.71
C SER A 94 8.79 -12.04 -11.39
N PHE A 95 8.24 -12.24 -12.59
CA PHE A 95 7.56 -11.18 -13.33
C PHE A 95 6.38 -10.58 -12.55
N ARG A 96 5.50 -11.41 -11.97
CA ARG A 96 4.34 -10.93 -11.21
C ARG A 96 4.75 -10.17 -9.95
N SER A 97 5.76 -10.67 -9.25
CA SER A 97 6.29 -10.05 -8.04
C SER A 97 6.93 -8.69 -8.34
N SER A 98 7.69 -8.60 -9.43
CA SER A 98 8.25 -7.35 -9.93
C SER A 98 7.15 -6.34 -10.31
N GLN A 99 6.14 -6.79 -11.06
CA GLN A 99 5.02 -5.93 -11.46
C GLN A 99 4.21 -5.43 -10.26
N LEU A 100 3.95 -6.27 -9.25
CA LEU A 100 3.28 -5.83 -8.02
C LEU A 100 4.10 -4.74 -7.33
N ARG A 101 5.42 -4.93 -7.19
CA ARG A 101 6.31 -3.94 -6.59
C ARG A 101 6.26 -2.60 -7.32
N LEU A 102 6.30 -2.62 -8.66
CA LEU A 102 6.20 -1.40 -9.46
C LEU A 102 4.86 -0.69 -9.28
N LYS A 103 3.75 -1.45 -9.22
CA LYS A 103 2.41 -0.89 -8.98
C LYS A 103 2.30 -0.27 -7.59
N ILE A 104 2.80 -0.93 -6.54
CA ILE A 104 2.80 -0.40 -5.17
C ILE A 104 3.66 0.87 -5.10
N LYS A 105 4.84 0.86 -5.72
CA LYS A 105 5.68 2.06 -5.80
C LYS A 105 4.95 3.22 -6.48
N SER A 106 4.28 2.97 -7.60
CA SER A 106 3.50 3.98 -8.30
C SER A 106 2.30 4.47 -7.47
N LEU A 107 1.62 3.58 -6.75
CA LEU A 107 0.53 3.96 -5.86
C LEU A 107 0.97 4.96 -4.80
N ILE A 108 2.10 4.67 -4.14
CA ILE A 108 2.64 5.50 -3.08
C ILE A 108 3.17 6.82 -3.64
N HIS A 109 4.06 6.77 -4.63
CA HIS A 109 4.74 7.97 -5.12
C HIS A 109 3.86 8.89 -5.97
N SER A 110 2.78 8.38 -6.56
CA SER A 110 1.92 9.20 -7.42
C SER A 110 0.61 9.53 -6.74
N GLN A 111 -0.21 8.53 -6.40
CA GLN A 111 -1.57 8.80 -5.93
C GLN A 111 -1.60 9.25 -4.47
N ILE A 112 -0.90 8.53 -3.58
CA ILE A 112 -0.91 8.86 -2.14
C ILE A 112 -0.16 10.17 -1.88
N TYR A 113 1.01 10.33 -2.50
CA TYR A 113 1.77 11.57 -2.37
C TYR A 113 0.98 12.79 -2.84
N SER A 114 0.35 12.72 -4.02
CA SER A 114 -0.51 13.81 -4.51
C SER A 114 -1.72 14.08 -3.61
N LEU A 115 -2.32 13.04 -3.01
CA LEU A 115 -3.40 13.21 -2.04
C LEU A 115 -2.92 14.01 -0.82
N PHE A 116 -1.73 13.71 -0.30
CA PHE A 116 -1.16 14.42 0.84
C PHE A 116 -0.80 15.87 0.51
N GLU A 117 -0.25 16.15 -0.68
CA GLU A 117 -0.03 17.53 -1.12
C GLU A 117 -1.34 18.32 -1.15
N CYS A 118 -2.43 17.74 -1.70
CA CYS A 118 -3.73 18.41 -1.68
C CYS A 118 -4.27 18.63 -0.26
N CYS A 119 -4.07 17.68 0.65
CA CYS A 119 -4.49 17.81 2.05
C CYS A 119 -3.69 18.88 2.78
N GLU A 120 -2.37 18.95 2.55
CA GLU A 120 -1.50 20.00 3.09
C GLU A 120 -1.94 21.37 2.61
N GLU A 121 -2.14 21.54 1.30
CA GLU A 121 -2.67 22.78 0.72
C GLU A 121 -3.95 23.19 1.45
N LEU A 122 -4.96 22.33 1.50
CA LEU A 122 -6.25 22.62 2.15
C LEU A 122 -6.08 23.07 3.62
N LEU A 123 -5.25 22.37 4.40
CA LEU A 123 -5.01 22.72 5.80
C LEU A 123 -4.33 24.09 5.97
N THR A 124 -3.61 24.61 4.96
CA THR A 124 -3.08 25.98 5.01
C THR A 124 -4.13 27.07 4.76
N TRP A 125 -5.30 26.72 4.22
CA TRP A 125 -6.42 27.65 3.98
C TRP A 125 -7.45 27.69 5.11
N CYS A 126 -7.39 26.74 6.05
CA CYS A 126 -8.23 26.67 7.26
C CYS A 126 -7.64 27.51 8.40
#